data_AF-A0A0C9U4N8-F1
#
_entry.id   AF-A0A0C9U4N8-F1
#
_cell.length_a   1.000
_cell.length_b   1.000
_cell.length_c   1.000
_cell.angle_alpha   90.00
_cell.angle_beta   90.00
_cell.angle_gamma   90.00
#
_symmetry.space_group_name_H-M   'P 1'
#
loop_
_entity.id
_entity.type
_entity.pdbx_description
1 polymer ?
#
loop_
_entity_poly.entity_id
_entity_poly.type
_entity_poly.pdbx_seq_one_letter_code
_entity_poly.pdbx_strand_id
1 'polypeptide(L)'
;MSNNGHGLPLLSGPPPDPTPGVDPTNCMRCDKEFFPLFSRPKRCNHCGYSYCSSCTDYQALMPRSGPNGTQAGYEPMPVCTNCAEKLTVTASGRSALKEYSVQRLKAYMKAYNIQLPGAAVEKEELVQAIMRARVR
;
A
#
# COMPACT_ATOMS: atom_id res chain seq x y z
N MET A 1 7.98 -19.71 -1.21
CA MET A 1 8.26 -19.51 0.23
C MET A 1 7.15 -18.64 0.80
N SER A 2 6.05 -19.26 1.21
CA SER A 2 4.95 -18.55 1.88
C SER A 2 5.28 -18.50 3.37
N ASN A 3 5.55 -17.30 3.89
CA ASN A 3 5.91 -17.15 5.30
C ASN A 3 4.65 -17.02 6.17
N ASN A 4 4.64 -17.78 7.25
CA ASN A 4 3.53 -18.03 8.15
C ASN A 4 3.52 -16.98 9.29
N GLY A 5 2.36 -16.45 9.67
CA GLY A 5 2.21 -15.67 10.91
C GLY A 5 1.14 -14.57 10.92
N HIS A 6 -0.12 -14.95 11.12
CA HIS A 6 -1.18 -14.16 11.78
C HIS A 6 -1.35 -12.67 11.42
N GLY A 7 -1.34 -12.33 10.15
CA GLY A 7 -1.91 -11.06 9.66
C GLY A 7 -3.26 -11.33 9.03
N LEU A 8 -4.31 -10.63 9.47
CA LEU A 8 -5.49 -10.46 8.62
C LEU A 8 -5.01 -10.05 7.22
N PRO A 9 -5.62 -10.56 6.14
CA PRO A 9 -5.21 -10.22 4.79
C PRO A 9 -5.16 -8.70 4.62
N LEU A 10 -4.12 -8.19 3.96
CA LEU A 10 -4.00 -6.75 3.72
C LEU A 10 -5.20 -6.30 2.89
N LEU A 11 -6.08 -5.49 3.49
CA LEU A 11 -7.23 -4.93 2.80
C LEU A 11 -6.83 -3.62 2.12
N SER A 12 -7.22 -3.47 0.86
CA SER A 12 -7.06 -2.25 0.09
C SER A 12 -8.40 -1.82 -0.50
N GLY A 13 -8.48 -0.55 -0.91
CA GLY A 13 -9.64 -0.03 -1.64
C GLY A 13 -9.75 -0.60 -3.06
N PRO A 14 -10.77 -0.20 -3.83
CA PRO A 14 -10.87 -0.57 -5.24
C PRO A 14 -9.61 -0.15 -6.00
N PRO A 15 -9.17 -0.95 -6.99
CA PRO A 15 -8.00 -0.59 -7.78
C PRO A 15 -8.23 0.73 -8.54
N PRO A 16 -7.21 1.58 -8.66
CA PRO A 16 -7.33 2.82 -9.42
C PRO A 16 -7.51 2.53 -10.91
N ASP A 17 -8.24 3.38 -11.62
CA ASP A 17 -8.45 3.27 -13.07
C ASP A 17 -7.13 3.31 -13.83
N PRO A 18 -7.00 2.53 -14.92
CA PRO A 18 -5.83 2.59 -15.80
C PRO A 18 -5.56 4.02 -16.25
N THR A 19 -4.34 4.50 -16.04
CA THR A 19 -3.91 5.81 -16.55
C THR A 19 -3.59 5.65 -18.04
N PRO A 20 -4.32 6.28 -18.96
CA PRO A 20 -4.10 6.09 -20.38
C PRO A 20 -2.79 6.73 -20.86
N GLY A 21 -2.12 6.10 -21.83
CA GLY A 21 -1.25 6.82 -22.77
C GLY A 21 0.23 6.97 -22.43
N VAL A 22 0.74 6.35 -21.35
CA VAL A 22 2.19 6.32 -21.10
C VAL A 22 2.63 4.91 -20.73
N ASP A 23 3.38 4.29 -21.64
CA ASP A 23 4.06 3.04 -21.33
C ASP A 23 5.20 3.32 -20.33
N PRO A 24 5.22 2.61 -19.20
CA PRO A 24 6.26 2.83 -18.20
C PRO A 24 7.61 2.33 -18.76
N THR A 25 8.66 3.14 -18.61
CA THR A 25 10.02 2.78 -19.04
C THR A 25 10.84 2.15 -17.93
N ASN A 26 10.57 2.51 -16.66
CA ASN A 26 11.36 2.09 -15.50
C ASN A 26 10.47 1.73 -14.31
N CYS A 27 10.99 0.85 -13.45
CA CYS A 27 10.36 0.51 -12.18
C CYS A 27 10.35 1.72 -11.23
N MET A 28 9.16 2.13 -10.76
CA MET A 28 8.99 3.30 -9.89
C MET A 28 9.72 3.19 -8.53
N ARG A 29 10.20 2.00 -8.14
CA ARG A 29 10.93 1.79 -6.88
C ARG A 29 12.44 1.72 -7.05
N CYS A 30 12.92 0.87 -7.96
CA CYS A 30 14.34 0.55 -8.09
C CYS A 30 14.96 1.06 -9.39
N ASP A 31 14.19 1.80 -10.18
CA ASP A 31 14.59 2.40 -11.47
C ASP A 31 15.03 1.41 -12.55
N LYS A 32 14.86 0.10 -12.31
CA LYS A 32 15.14 -0.95 -13.30
C LYS A 32 14.35 -0.70 -14.58
N GLU A 33 15.06 -0.57 -15.70
CA GLU A 33 14.47 -0.45 -17.03
C GLU A 33 13.62 -1.66 -17.40
N PHE A 34 12.49 -1.38 -18.04
CA PHE A 34 11.62 -2.37 -18.63
C PHE A 34 12.03 -2.63 -20.07
N PHE A 35 12.47 -3.85 -20.32
CA PHE A 35 12.75 -4.32 -21.67
C PHE A 35 11.55 -5.15 -22.16
N PRO A 36 10.98 -4.87 -23.35
CA PRO A 36 9.79 -5.54 -23.86
C PRO A 36 9.84 -7.08 -23.82
N LEU A 37 11.05 -7.67 -23.91
CA LEU A 37 11.27 -9.11 -23.94
C LEU A 37 11.69 -9.74 -22.60
N PHE A 38 12.19 -8.97 -21.64
CA PHE A 38 12.82 -9.51 -20.42
C PHE A 38 12.23 -9.01 -19.11
N SER A 39 11.56 -7.87 -19.10
CA SER A 39 11.05 -7.26 -17.87
C SER A 39 9.77 -6.50 -18.16
N ARG A 40 8.67 -7.25 -18.24
CA ARG A 40 7.34 -6.66 -18.39
C ARG A 40 6.95 -5.90 -17.11
N PRO A 41 6.45 -4.66 -17.22
CA PRO A 41 5.99 -3.91 -16.08
C PRO A 41 4.76 -4.57 -15.45
N LYS A 42 4.69 -4.55 -14.12
CA LYS A 42 3.51 -4.92 -13.34
C LYS A 42 2.96 -3.70 -12.64
N ARG A 43 1.65 -3.48 -12.78
CA ARG A 43 0.94 -2.39 -12.11
C ARG A 43 0.62 -2.78 -10.66
N CYS A 44 0.90 -1.87 -9.73
CA CYS A 44 0.42 -1.98 -8.37
C CYS A 44 -1.07 -1.61 -8.31
N ASN A 45 -1.91 -2.51 -7.79
CA ASN A 45 -3.35 -2.24 -7.71
C ASN A 45 -3.75 -1.32 -6.55
N HIS A 46 -2.81 -0.86 -5.72
CA HIS A 46 -3.09 0.16 -4.68
C HIS A 46 -2.75 1.58 -5.14
N CYS A 47 -1.57 1.79 -5.73
CA CYS A 47 -1.12 3.14 -6.14
C CYS A 47 -1.17 3.39 -7.66
N GLY A 48 -1.38 2.37 -8.49
CA GLY A 48 -1.48 2.50 -9.94
C GLY A 48 -0.14 2.61 -10.70
N TYR A 49 0.99 2.81 -10.02
CA TYR A 49 2.31 2.87 -10.66
C TYR A 49 2.81 1.48 -11.11
N SER A 50 3.83 1.50 -11.98
CA SER A 50 4.44 0.31 -12.59
C SER A 50 5.76 -0.07 -11.94
N TYR A 51 5.97 -1.36 -11.77
CA TYR A 51 7.10 -1.94 -11.04
C TYR A 51 7.59 -3.23 -11.70
N CYS A 52 8.83 -3.62 -11.40
CA CYS A 52 9.31 -4.96 -11.76
C CYS A 52 8.67 -6.03 -10.86
N SER A 53 8.74 -7.30 -11.29
CA SER A 53 8.20 -8.44 -10.54
C SER A 53 8.67 -8.49 -9.08
N SER A 54 9.94 -8.21 -8.81
CA SER A 54 10.51 -8.24 -7.45
C SER A 54 10.03 -7.08 -6.57
N CYS A 55 9.51 -6.00 -7.17
CA CYS A 55 8.95 -4.87 -6.42
C CYS A 55 7.43 -4.95 -6.26
N THR A 56 6.78 -5.99 -6.82
CA THR A 56 5.33 -6.24 -6.82
C THR A 56 5.00 -7.70 -6.48
N ASP A 57 5.77 -8.29 -5.58
CA ASP A 57 5.59 -9.67 -5.09
C ASP A 57 4.60 -9.80 -3.92
N TYR A 58 4.05 -8.69 -3.44
CA TYR A 58 3.03 -8.66 -2.39
C TYR A 58 1.62 -8.68 -2.98
N GLN A 59 0.65 -9.12 -2.17
CA GLN A 59 -0.76 -9.10 -2.51
C GLN A 59 -1.59 -8.39 -1.44
N ALA A 60 -2.68 -7.76 -1.88
CA ALA A 60 -3.71 -7.22 -1.01
C ALA A 60 -5.09 -7.62 -1.55
N LEU A 61 -6.05 -7.83 -0.66
CA LEU A 61 -7.44 -8.05 -1.00
C LEU A 61 -8.10 -6.73 -1.37
N MET A 62 -8.71 -6.68 -2.56
CA MET A 62 -9.44 -5.53 -3.08
C MET A 62 -10.90 -5.90 -3.31
N PRO A 63 -11.85 -4.97 -3.12
CA PRO A 63 -13.25 -5.22 -3.38
C PRO A 63 -13.46 -5.49 -4.87
N ARG A 64 -14.22 -6.55 -5.18
CA ARG A 64 -14.63 -6.86 -6.55
C ARG A 64 -15.87 -6.06 -6.90
N SER A 65 -15.80 -5.27 -7.96
CA SER A 65 -16.96 -4.63 -8.56
C SER A 65 -17.83 -5.69 -9.23
N GLY A 66 -19.02 -5.95 -8.68
CA GLY A 66 -20.04 -6.77 -9.31
C GLY A 66 -20.85 -5.98 -10.36
N PRO A 67 -21.75 -6.65 -11.09
CA PRO A 67 -22.70 -5.99 -11.98
C PRO A 67 -23.43 -4.86 -11.23
N ASN A 68 -23.58 -3.69 -11.86
CA ASN A 68 -24.25 -2.52 -11.28
C ASN A 68 -23.58 -1.93 -10.02
N GLY A 69 -22.27 -2.16 -9.81
CA GLY A 69 -21.52 -1.53 -8.71
C GLY A 69 -21.73 -2.17 -7.34
N THR A 70 -22.37 -3.34 -7.25
CA THR A 70 -22.49 -4.08 -6.00
C THR A 70 -21.15 -4.72 -5.62
N GLN A 71 -20.69 -4.60 -4.37
CA GLN A 71 -19.46 -5.25 -3.92
C GLN A 71 -19.67 -6.78 -3.86
N ALA A 72 -19.05 -7.53 -4.79
CA ALA A 72 -19.26 -8.97 -4.98
C ALA A 72 -18.24 -9.86 -4.25
N GLY A 73 -17.56 -9.31 -3.24
CA GLY A 73 -16.50 -9.99 -2.47
C GLY A 73 -15.14 -9.32 -2.62
N TYR A 74 -14.08 -10.08 -2.33
CA TYR A 74 -12.69 -9.62 -2.40
C TYR A 74 -11.86 -10.51 -3.33
N GLU A 75 -10.83 -9.93 -3.93
CA GLU A 75 -9.87 -10.64 -4.79
C GLU A 75 -8.42 -10.25 -4.43
N PRO A 76 -7.49 -11.22 -4.34
CA PRO A 76 -6.09 -10.93 -4.09
C PRO A 76 -5.43 -10.34 -5.35
N MET A 77 -4.97 -9.11 -5.23
CA MET A 77 -4.36 -8.35 -6.34
C MET A 77 -2.92 -7.96 -5.99
N PRO A 78 -2.00 -7.94 -6.98
CA PRO A 78 -0.61 -7.58 -6.74
C PRO A 78 -0.48 -6.10 -6.34
N VAL A 79 0.36 -5.85 -5.34
CA VAL A 79 0.71 -4.52 -4.84
C VAL A 79 2.22 -4.38 -4.72
N CYS A 80 2.73 -3.16 -4.83
CA CYS A 80 4.15 -2.91 -4.64
C CYS A 80 4.54 -3.01 -3.16
N THR A 81 5.82 -3.23 -2.90
CA THR A 81 6.34 -3.36 -1.53
C THR A 81 6.02 -2.15 -0.64
N ASN A 82 6.10 -0.93 -1.18
CA ASN A 82 5.77 0.28 -0.39
C ASN A 82 4.29 0.29 0.00
N CYS A 83 3.39 -0.02 -0.93
CA CYS A 83 1.98 -0.14 -0.64
C CYS A 83 1.70 -1.25 0.38
N ALA A 84 2.34 -2.41 0.25
CA ALA A 84 2.22 -3.49 1.23
C ALA A 84 2.61 -3.02 2.63
N GLU A 85 3.76 -2.37 2.80
CA GLU A 85 4.19 -1.82 4.10
C GLU A 85 3.20 -0.83 4.71
N LYS A 86 2.57 0.00 3.87
CA LYS A 86 1.57 0.99 4.27
C LYS A 86 0.25 0.33 4.66
N LEU A 87 -0.24 -0.61 3.87
CA LEU A 87 -1.42 -1.41 4.20
C LEU A 87 -1.23 -2.22 5.49
N THR A 88 -0.03 -2.71 5.76
CA THR A 88 0.30 -3.34 7.05
C THR A 88 0.15 -2.36 8.20
N VAL A 89 0.62 -1.12 8.05
CA VAL A 89 0.39 -0.07 9.06
C VAL A 89 -1.11 0.18 9.21
N THR A 90 -1.87 0.32 8.12
CA THR A 90 -3.34 0.48 8.12
C THR A 90 -4.05 -0.63 8.90
N ALA A 91 -3.64 -1.88 8.71
CA ALA A 91 -4.22 -3.05 9.39
C ALA A 91 -3.76 -3.22 10.85
N SER A 92 -2.69 -2.55 11.27
CA SER A 92 -2.11 -2.70 12.61
C SER A 92 -2.96 -2.01 13.69
N GLY A 93 -3.20 -2.70 14.81
CA GLY A 93 -3.82 -2.11 16.01
C GLY A 93 -2.89 -1.17 16.78
N ARG A 94 -3.42 -0.44 17.77
CA ARG A 94 -2.67 0.56 18.54
C ARG A 94 -1.36 0.00 19.14
N SER A 95 -1.40 -1.19 19.75
CA SER A 95 -0.22 -1.81 20.37
C SER A 95 0.90 -2.06 19.36
N ALA A 96 0.58 -2.64 18.20
CA ALA A 96 1.56 -2.86 17.13
C ALA A 96 2.12 -1.55 16.54
N LEU A 97 1.29 -0.50 16.42
CA LEU A 97 1.77 0.81 15.98
C LEU A 97 2.84 1.41 16.92
N LYS A 98 2.77 1.12 18.22
CA LYS A 98 3.77 1.55 19.21
C LYS A 98 5.11 0.83 19.05
N GLU A 99 5.17 -0.27 18.32
CA GLU A 99 6.42 -1.01 18.07
C GLU A 99 7.15 -0.49 16.83
N TYR A 100 6.44 0.11 15.87
CA TYR A 100 7.07 0.67 14.66
C TYR A 100 8.00 1.86 14.97
N SER A 101 9.01 2.06 14.12
CA SER A 101 9.88 3.23 14.23
C SER A 101 9.12 4.54 13.95
N VAL A 102 9.56 5.64 14.58
CA VAL A 102 9.01 6.99 14.33
C VAL A 102 9.08 7.35 12.85
N GLN A 103 10.17 6.98 12.17
CA GLN A 103 10.33 7.19 10.73
C GLN A 103 9.24 6.48 9.92
N ARG A 104 8.92 5.21 10.25
CA ARG A 104 7.88 4.44 9.56
C ARG A 104 6.50 5.08 9.74
N LEU A 105 6.18 5.52 10.97
CA LEU A 105 4.92 6.22 11.27
C LEU A 105 4.80 7.54 10.50
N LYS A 106 5.84 8.37 10.51
CA LYS A 106 5.88 9.64 9.76
C LYS A 106 5.75 9.42 8.25
N ALA A 107 6.42 8.39 7.71
CA ALA A 107 6.31 8.03 6.29
C ALA A 107 4.89 7.59 5.92
N TYR A 108 4.20 6.85 6.81
CA TYR A 108 2.78 6.51 6.62
C TYR A 108 1.90 7.76 6.63
N MET A 109 2.07 8.64 7.62
CA MET A 109 1.28 9.87 7.74
C MET A 109 1.44 10.76 6.50
N LYS A 110 2.68 10.93 6.01
CA LYS A 110 2.95 11.65 4.76
C LYS A 110 2.24 11.03 3.56
N ALA A 111 2.26 9.70 3.42
CA ALA A 111 1.67 9.00 2.28
C ALA A 111 0.14 9.14 2.21
N TYR A 112 -0.54 9.25 3.36
CA TYR A 112 -1.99 9.40 3.44
C TYR A 112 -2.43 10.83 3.81
N ASN A 113 -1.55 11.82 3.69
CA ASN A 113 -1.83 13.23 4.02
C ASN A 113 -2.41 13.42 5.45
N ILE A 114 -1.97 12.61 6.41
CA ILE A 114 -2.33 12.77 7.83
C ILE A 114 -1.44 13.87 8.41
N GLN A 115 -2.09 14.90 8.96
CA GLN A 115 -1.39 16.04 9.57
C GLN A 115 -0.49 15.60 10.73
N LEU A 116 0.75 16.07 10.71
CA LEU A 116 1.69 15.87 11.82
C LEU A 116 1.33 16.84 12.96
N PRO A 117 1.31 16.37 14.23
CA PRO A 117 0.90 17.22 15.37
C PRO A 117 1.88 18.35 15.76
N GLY A 118 2.97 18.57 15.00
CA GLY A 118 3.95 19.62 15.26
C GLY A 118 5.39 19.20 14.96
N ALA A 119 6.37 20.07 15.29
CA ALA A 119 7.80 19.85 15.04
C ALA A 119 8.48 18.96 16.10
N ALA A 120 8.10 19.07 17.37
CA ALA A 120 8.57 18.24 18.48
C ALA A 120 7.40 17.38 18.99
N VAL A 121 7.25 16.19 18.39
CA VAL A 121 6.10 15.29 18.61
C VAL A 121 6.56 13.97 19.20
N GLU A 122 5.90 13.57 20.27
CA GLU A 122 6.12 12.26 20.89
C GLU A 122 5.56 11.13 20.02
N LYS A 123 6.14 9.93 20.16
CA LYS A 123 5.71 8.76 19.39
C LYS A 123 4.23 8.44 19.60
N GLU A 124 3.73 8.62 20.81
CA GLU A 124 2.33 8.34 21.17
C GLU A 124 1.35 9.25 20.41
N GLU A 125 1.72 10.50 20.16
CA GLU A 125 0.91 11.46 19.40
C GLU A 125 0.78 11.05 17.94
N LEU A 126 1.86 10.53 17.34
CA LEU A 126 1.84 9.98 15.98
C LEU A 126 0.89 8.79 15.88
N VAL A 127 0.98 7.86 16.85
CA VAL A 127 0.08 6.70 16.91
C VAL A 127 -1.37 7.16 17.08
N GLN A 128 -1.63 8.13 17.95
CA GLN A 128 -2.97 8.66 18.17
C GLN A 128 -3.53 9.35 16.91
N ALA A 129 -2.73 10.14 16.20
CA ALA A 129 -3.12 10.78 14.95
C ALA A 129 -3.48 9.74 13.87
N ILE A 130 -2.67 8.69 13.72
CA ILE A 130 -2.95 7.58 12.79
C ILE A 130 -4.25 6.88 13.14
N MET A 131 -4.49 6.57 14.42
CA MET A 131 -5.73 5.91 14.85
C MET A 131 -6.97 6.79 14.61
N ARG A 132 -6.88 8.10 14.87
CA ARG A 132 -7.98 9.05 14.63
C ARG A 132 -8.32 9.19 13.14
N ALA A 133 -7.32 9.14 12.26
CA ALA A 133 -7.51 9.30 10.82
C ALA A 133 -8.31 8.16 10.17
N ARG A 134 -8.39 6.97 10.79
CA ARG A 134 -9.10 5.79 10.25
C ARG A 134 -10.61 5.79 10.51
N VAL A 135 -11.09 6.64 11.41
CA VAL A 135 -12.51 6.72 11.79
C VAL A 135 -13.30 7.65 10.84
N ARG A 136 -12.61 8.24 9.87
CA ARG A 136 -13.19 9.08 8.82
C ARG A 136 -13.18 8.34 7.50
#